data_AF-A0A314ZJ50-F1
#
_entry.id   AF-A0A314ZJ50-F1
#
_cell.length_a   1.000
_cell.length_b   1.000
_cell.length_c   1.000
_cell.angle_alpha   90.00
_cell.angle_beta   90.00
_cell.angle_gamma   90.00
#
_symmetry.space_group_name_H-M   'P 1'
#
loop_
_entity.id
_entity.type
_entity.pdbx_description
1 polymer ?
#
loop_
_entity_poly.entity_id
_entity_poly.type
_entity_poly.pdbx_seq_one_letter_code
_entity_poly.pdbx_strand_id
1 'polypeptide(L)'
;MEDEDPVKLYMNLDNWQGPPTEPDELRPSSEDYQSLSSSSDTRLLGFVIADIVGIQWYLGTISGQEMVVLVREPLNFQDSNAIKVFNTTTVQVGHIERRVAAALAPLIDSSLIAVEGIVLNTRAEGNGPKITCQVNIFARFEDFTSVKSAISQSGLHLVVKEKKAEEGRQERG
;
A
#
# COMPACT_ATOMS: atom_id res chain seq x y z
N MET A 1 16.35 -41.46 -10.24
CA MET A 1 14.93 -41.19 -9.96
C MET A 1 14.94 -39.90 -9.19
N GLU A 2 14.92 -38.80 -9.94
CA GLU A 2 15.06 -37.44 -9.43
C GLU A 2 13.69 -36.95 -8.99
N ASP A 3 13.71 -36.28 -7.85
CA ASP A 3 12.61 -35.86 -7.00
C ASP A 3 11.59 -34.95 -7.71
N GLU A 4 10.32 -35.37 -7.73
CA GLU A 4 9.21 -34.51 -8.14
C GLU A 4 8.80 -33.56 -7.00
N ASP A 5 8.81 -32.27 -7.33
CA ASP A 5 8.53 -31.12 -6.48
C ASP A 5 7.06 -31.13 -5.95
N PRO A 6 6.82 -31.12 -4.62
CA PRO A 6 5.50 -31.28 -4.02
C PRO A 6 4.53 -30.11 -4.27
N VAL A 7 5.01 -29.00 -4.84
CA VAL A 7 4.18 -27.80 -5.05
C VAL A 7 3.23 -27.95 -6.25
N LYS A 8 3.46 -28.94 -7.13
CA LYS A 8 2.55 -29.24 -8.26
C LYS A 8 1.18 -29.77 -7.86
N LEU A 9 1.01 -30.23 -6.62
CA LEU A 9 -0.28 -30.74 -6.13
C LEU A 9 -1.25 -29.63 -5.71
N TYR A 10 -0.76 -28.41 -5.44
CA TYR A 10 -1.61 -27.30 -5.01
C TYR A 10 -2.25 -26.50 -6.15
N MET A 11 -1.86 -26.75 -7.41
CA MET A 11 -2.46 -26.13 -8.59
C MET A 11 -3.46 -27.03 -9.34
N ASN A 12 -3.74 -28.25 -8.87
CA ASN A 12 -4.66 -29.19 -9.51
C ASN A 12 -5.98 -29.37 -8.73
N LEU A 13 -6.64 -28.27 -8.36
CA LEU A 13 -7.96 -28.33 -7.70
C LEU A 13 -9.15 -28.19 -8.68
N ASP A 14 -8.94 -28.43 -9.98
CA ASP A 14 -9.98 -28.35 -11.01
C ASP A 14 -10.78 -29.65 -11.24
N ASN A 15 -10.60 -30.71 -10.43
CA ASN A 15 -11.23 -32.02 -10.70
C ASN A 15 -12.16 -32.58 -9.59
N TRP A 16 -12.70 -31.74 -8.71
CA TRP A 16 -13.75 -32.19 -7.76
C TRP A 16 -15.15 -32.02 -8.38
N GLN A 17 -15.69 -33.08 -8.99
CA GLN A 17 -17.08 -33.10 -9.45
C GLN A 17 -18.03 -33.30 -8.26
N GLY A 18 -18.74 -32.24 -7.88
CA GLY A 18 -19.88 -32.31 -6.95
C GLY A 18 -21.07 -33.08 -7.56
N PRO A 19 -22.02 -33.54 -6.72
CA PRO A 19 -23.14 -34.38 -7.17
C PRO A 19 -24.14 -33.59 -8.03
N PRO A 20 -24.86 -34.26 -8.97
CA PRO A 20 -25.70 -33.58 -9.96
C PRO A 20 -27.15 -33.43 -9.48
N THR A 21 -27.50 -32.23 -9.04
CA THR A 21 -28.88 -31.72 -8.87
C THR A 21 -28.68 -30.24 -8.56
N GLU A 22 -29.12 -29.28 -9.38
CA GLU A 22 -30.47 -28.69 -9.45
C GLU A 22 -30.59 -27.80 -10.72
N PRO A 23 -31.80 -27.43 -11.19
CA PRO A 23 -32.02 -26.95 -12.55
C PRO A 23 -31.54 -25.51 -12.79
N ASP A 24 -31.04 -25.33 -14.02
CA ASP A 24 -30.94 -24.11 -14.85
C ASP A 24 -31.66 -22.87 -14.27
N GLU A 25 -30.90 -21.81 -13.94
CA GLU A 25 -31.22 -20.40 -14.31
C GLU A 25 -30.40 -19.31 -13.56
N LEU A 26 -29.44 -19.62 -12.69
CA LEU A 26 -28.50 -18.60 -12.14
C LEU A 26 -27.07 -19.13 -11.99
N ARG A 27 -26.42 -19.56 -13.07
CA ARG A 27 -24.94 -19.67 -13.08
C ARG A 27 -24.37 -18.31 -13.50
N PRO A 28 -23.69 -17.56 -12.61
CA PRO A 28 -22.81 -16.50 -13.08
C PRO A 28 -21.77 -17.15 -14.00
N SER A 29 -21.70 -16.68 -15.23
CA SER A 29 -20.71 -17.10 -16.23
C SER A 29 -19.30 -16.99 -15.64
N SER A 30 -18.52 -18.06 -15.77
CA SER A 30 -17.16 -18.16 -15.24
C SER A 30 -16.17 -17.14 -15.82
N GLU A 31 -16.61 -16.31 -16.76
CA GLU A 31 -15.83 -15.21 -17.35
C GLU A 31 -15.77 -13.97 -16.44
N ASP A 32 -16.62 -13.86 -15.41
CA ASP A 32 -16.58 -12.75 -14.43
C ASP A 32 -15.54 -12.94 -13.31
N TYR A 33 -15.03 -14.15 -13.10
CA TYR A 33 -14.05 -14.42 -12.02
C TYR A 33 -12.60 -14.12 -12.43
N GLN A 34 -12.34 -13.82 -13.70
CA GLN A 34 -11.00 -13.48 -14.21
C GLN A 34 -10.64 -11.99 -14.07
N SER A 35 -11.55 -11.13 -13.60
CA SER A 35 -11.27 -9.70 -13.41
C SER A 35 -10.67 -9.32 -12.05
N LEU A 36 -10.54 -10.27 -11.11
CA LEU A 36 -10.05 -10.00 -9.74
C LEU A 36 -8.53 -10.04 -9.59
N SER A 37 -7.78 -10.50 -10.60
CA SER A 37 -6.32 -10.44 -10.63
C SER A 37 -5.78 -9.38 -11.57
N SER A 38 -6.58 -8.37 -11.93
CA SER A 38 -6.04 -7.10 -12.41
C SER A 38 -5.40 -6.41 -11.21
N SER A 39 -4.24 -6.92 -10.76
CA SER A 39 -3.24 -6.10 -10.07
C SER A 39 -3.12 -4.85 -10.92
N SER A 40 -3.78 -3.79 -10.48
CA SER A 40 -3.80 -2.52 -11.19
C SER A 40 -2.34 -2.22 -11.54
N ASP A 41 -2.05 -1.87 -12.78
CA ASP A 41 -0.70 -1.48 -13.25
C ASP A 41 -0.26 -0.17 -12.56
N THR A 42 -0.21 -0.17 -11.23
CA THR A 42 0.20 0.92 -10.38
C THR A 42 1.68 0.78 -10.18
N ARG A 43 2.42 1.79 -10.64
CA ARG A 43 3.87 1.87 -10.48
C ARG A 43 4.19 2.81 -9.32
N LEU A 44 5.34 2.58 -8.71
CA LEU A 44 5.87 3.48 -7.69
C LEU A 44 6.12 4.85 -8.33
N LEU A 45 5.36 5.85 -7.89
CA LEU A 45 5.57 7.24 -8.28
C LEU A 45 6.73 7.82 -7.46
N GLY A 46 6.74 7.55 -6.16
CA GLY A 46 7.71 8.12 -5.24
C GLY A 46 7.36 7.85 -3.79
N PHE A 47 7.95 8.62 -2.90
CA PHE A 47 7.65 8.54 -1.47
C PHE A 47 7.57 9.92 -0.84
N VAL A 48 6.83 10.00 0.28
CA VAL A 48 6.78 11.15 1.17
C VAL A 48 7.24 10.72 2.56
N ILE A 49 7.89 11.63 3.28
CA ILE A 49 8.21 11.43 4.68
C ILE A 49 7.08 12.00 5.52
N ALA A 50 6.58 11.20 6.45
CA ALA A 50 5.46 11.57 7.32
C ALA A 50 5.72 11.09 8.74
N ASP A 51 5.22 11.83 9.72
CA ASP A 51 5.30 11.42 11.12
C ASP A 51 4.03 10.67 11.56
N ILE A 52 4.23 9.56 12.26
CA ILE A 52 3.20 8.85 13.00
C ILE A 52 3.05 9.52 14.36
N VAL A 53 1.86 10.06 14.60
CA VAL A 53 1.49 10.77 15.82
C VAL A 53 0.49 9.96 16.65
N GLY A 54 0.39 10.34 17.93
CA GLY A 54 -0.57 9.75 18.84
C GLY A 54 -0.18 8.36 19.36
N ILE A 55 1.06 7.92 19.16
CA ILE A 55 1.51 6.57 19.58
C ILE A 55 1.39 6.32 21.09
N GLN A 56 1.37 7.38 21.90
CA GLN A 56 1.11 7.28 23.35
C GLN A 56 -0.31 6.82 23.72
N TRP A 57 -1.27 6.96 22.79
CA TRP A 57 -2.67 6.61 23.01
C TRP A 57 -3.00 5.20 22.54
N TYR A 58 -2.05 4.51 21.90
CA TYR A 58 -2.24 3.18 21.34
C TYR A 58 -1.22 2.21 21.94
N LEU A 59 -1.61 0.94 22.04
CA LEU A 59 -0.77 -0.14 22.54
C LEU A 59 0.15 -0.72 21.46
N GLY A 60 -0.07 -0.36 20.19
CA GLY A 60 0.71 -0.83 19.07
C GLY A 60 2.17 -0.42 19.21
N THR A 61 3.04 -1.41 19.35
CA THR A 61 4.48 -1.21 19.29
C THR A 61 4.93 -1.49 17.87
N ILE A 62 5.86 -0.67 17.37
CA ILE A 62 6.47 -0.85 16.06
C ILE A 62 7.97 -0.70 16.15
N SER A 63 8.68 -1.55 15.41
CA SER A 63 10.13 -1.47 15.29
C SER A 63 10.54 -0.57 14.13
N GLY A 64 11.77 -0.06 14.19
CA GLY A 64 12.39 0.57 13.03
C GLY A 64 12.51 -0.42 11.87
N GLN A 65 12.29 0.04 10.64
CA GLN A 65 12.29 -0.75 9.40
C GLN A 65 11.13 -1.76 9.27
N GLU A 66 10.06 -1.58 10.03
CA GLU A 66 8.86 -2.41 9.92
C GLU A 66 7.86 -1.83 8.90
N MET A 67 7.15 -2.71 8.21
CA MET A 67 6.07 -2.36 7.29
C MET A 67 4.83 -1.96 8.09
N VAL A 68 4.13 -0.92 7.64
CA VAL A 68 2.83 -0.54 8.19
C VAL A 68 1.75 -0.54 7.16
N VAL A 69 0.55 -0.89 7.63
CA VAL A 69 -0.68 -0.81 6.85
C VAL A 69 -1.35 0.53 7.16
N LEU A 70 -1.65 1.28 6.10
CA LEU A 70 -2.32 2.57 6.16
C LEU A 70 -3.79 2.36 5.81
N VAL A 71 -4.69 2.76 6.71
CA VAL A 71 -6.14 2.58 6.52
C VAL A 71 -6.87 3.90 6.72
N ARG A 72 -7.74 4.26 5.78
CA ARG A 72 -8.58 5.46 5.88
C ARG A 72 -9.60 5.33 7.00
N GLU A 73 -9.78 6.41 7.77
CA GLU A 73 -10.88 6.57 8.73
C GLU A 73 -11.70 7.82 8.38
N PRO A 74 -12.62 7.75 7.39
CA PRO A 74 -13.41 8.89 6.97
C PRO A 74 -14.46 9.34 8.01
N LEU A 75 -14.86 8.44 8.92
CA LEU A 75 -15.88 8.67 9.95
C LEU A 75 -15.32 9.22 11.27
N ASN A 76 -14.07 9.69 11.28
CA ASN A 76 -13.47 10.23 12.48
C ASN A 76 -14.04 11.62 12.81
N PHE A 77 -14.42 11.83 14.07
CA PHE A 77 -15.06 13.07 14.54
C PHE A 77 -14.13 14.30 14.49
N GLN A 78 -12.83 14.10 14.66
CA GLN A 78 -11.84 15.19 14.69
C GLN A 78 -11.36 15.59 13.29
N ASP A 79 -11.20 14.61 12.40
CA ASP A 79 -10.62 14.79 11.08
C ASP A 79 -11.14 13.71 10.13
N SER A 80 -11.96 14.10 9.15
CA SER A 80 -12.48 13.21 8.10
C SER A 80 -11.39 12.66 7.19
N ASN A 81 -10.20 13.27 7.19
CA ASN A 81 -9.07 12.85 6.39
C ASN A 81 -8.10 11.97 7.19
N ALA A 82 -8.47 11.50 8.38
CA ALA A 82 -7.61 10.69 9.22
C ALA A 82 -7.19 9.37 8.56
N ILE A 83 -5.93 9.01 8.74
CA ILE A 83 -5.36 7.73 8.27
C ILE A 83 -4.77 7.01 9.48
N LYS A 84 -5.32 5.84 9.79
CA LYS A 84 -4.81 4.93 10.82
C LYS A 84 -3.58 4.20 10.32
N VAL A 85 -2.66 3.97 11.24
CA VAL A 85 -1.47 3.17 11.01
C VAL A 85 -1.58 1.90 11.83
N PHE A 86 -1.54 0.77 11.15
CA PHE A 86 -1.55 -0.57 11.74
C PHE A 86 -0.19 -1.24 11.55
N ASN A 87 0.22 -2.03 12.54
CA ASN A 87 1.38 -2.90 12.40
C ASN A 87 1.03 -4.20 11.63
N THR A 88 2.04 -4.98 11.26
CA THR A 88 1.98 -6.36 10.77
C THR A 88 1.12 -7.27 11.63
N THR A 89 1.07 -7.02 12.94
CA THR A 89 0.21 -7.72 13.91
C THR A 89 -1.23 -7.20 13.94
N THR A 90 -1.62 -6.33 13.01
CA THR A 90 -2.96 -5.69 12.92
C THR A 90 -3.35 -4.85 14.14
N VAL A 91 -2.38 -4.50 14.99
CA VAL A 91 -2.60 -3.59 16.12
C VAL A 91 -2.41 -2.15 15.65
N GLN A 92 -3.35 -1.28 16.03
CA GLN A 92 -3.25 0.14 15.75
C GLN A 92 -2.07 0.73 16.53
N VAL A 93 -1.16 1.40 15.82
CA VAL A 93 0.02 2.07 16.37
C VAL A 93 -0.24 3.55 16.55
N GLY A 94 -0.98 4.17 15.64
CA GLY A 94 -1.21 5.60 15.67
C GLY A 94 -1.97 6.11 14.46
N HIS A 95 -1.74 7.39 14.18
CA HIS A 95 -2.31 8.10 13.05
C HIS A 95 -1.21 8.83 12.27
N ILE A 96 -1.41 8.98 10.97
CA ILE A 96 -0.57 9.87 10.17
C ILE A 96 -0.88 11.32 10.54
N GLU A 97 0.15 12.17 10.54
CA GLU A 97 -0.02 13.59 10.78
C GLU A 97 -1.06 14.22 9.85
N ARG A 98 -1.83 15.17 10.39
CA ARG A 98 -2.96 15.82 9.70
C ARG A 98 -2.58 16.43 8.35
N ARG A 99 -1.38 17.02 8.23
CA ARG A 99 -0.95 17.70 6.99
C ARG A 99 -0.80 16.71 5.84
N VAL A 100 -0.15 15.57 6.10
CA VAL A 100 0.03 14.51 5.10
C VAL A 100 -1.28 13.78 4.83
N ALA A 101 -2.02 13.47 5.89
CA ALA A 101 -3.31 12.80 5.78
C ALA A 101 -4.30 13.59 4.92
N ALA A 102 -4.38 14.91 5.07
CA ALA A 102 -5.25 15.76 4.27
C ALA A 102 -4.95 15.73 2.76
N ALA A 103 -3.70 15.52 2.36
CA ALA A 103 -3.32 15.44 0.96
C ALA A 103 -3.54 14.03 0.37
N LEU A 104 -3.22 12.99 1.14
CA LEU A 104 -3.30 11.60 0.69
C LEU A 104 -4.73 11.05 0.76
N ALA A 105 -5.52 11.45 1.76
CA ALA A 105 -6.89 10.98 1.97
C ALA A 105 -7.78 11.06 0.71
N PRO A 106 -7.95 12.22 0.06
CA PRO A 106 -8.83 12.32 -1.12
C PRO A 106 -8.32 11.50 -2.31
N LEU A 107 -7.00 11.33 -2.43
CA LEU A 107 -6.39 10.52 -3.50
C LEU A 107 -6.61 9.02 -3.27
N ILE A 108 -6.53 8.58 -2.01
CA ILE A 108 -6.83 7.20 -1.61
C ILE A 108 -8.33 6.92 -1.77
N ASP A 109 -9.19 7.84 -1.32
CA ASP A 109 -10.65 7.68 -1.40
C ASP A 109 -11.12 7.60 -2.87
N SER A 110 -10.44 8.31 -3.76
CA SER A 110 -10.71 8.26 -5.21
C SER A 110 -10.07 7.05 -5.90
N SER A 111 -9.39 6.16 -5.15
CA SER A 111 -8.65 5.00 -5.68
C SER A 111 -7.62 5.35 -6.76
N LEU A 112 -7.12 6.60 -6.77
CA LEU A 112 -6.09 7.07 -7.71
C LEU A 112 -4.70 6.61 -7.31
N ILE A 113 -4.49 6.43 -6.00
CA ILE A 113 -3.22 6.00 -5.43
C ILE A 113 -3.41 4.82 -4.48
N ALA A 114 -2.41 3.95 -4.46
CA ALA A 114 -2.17 3.01 -3.37
C ALA A 114 -0.98 3.50 -2.54
N VAL A 115 -1.03 3.29 -1.24
CA VAL A 115 -0.01 3.75 -0.30
C VAL A 115 0.52 2.61 0.54
N GLU A 116 1.84 2.56 0.71
CA GLU A 116 2.50 1.62 1.62
C GLU A 116 3.41 2.40 2.55
N GLY A 117 3.37 2.12 3.85
CA GLY A 117 4.23 2.78 4.81
C GLY A 117 5.35 1.87 5.28
N ILE A 118 6.55 2.43 5.42
CA ILE A 118 7.70 1.77 6.03
C ILE A 118 8.22 2.68 7.14
N VAL A 119 8.33 2.16 8.35
CA VAL A 119 8.87 2.91 9.47
C VAL A 119 10.38 3.05 9.30
N LEU A 120 10.90 4.28 9.44
CA LEU A 120 12.33 4.51 9.44
C LEU A 120 12.88 4.28 10.85
N ASN A 121 14.10 3.72 10.95
CA ASN A 121 14.77 3.52 12.24
C ASN A 121 15.25 4.83 12.89
N THR A 122 15.01 5.96 12.23
CA THR A 122 15.29 7.28 12.77
C THR A 122 14.14 7.66 13.71
N ARG A 123 14.38 7.56 15.03
CA ARG A 123 13.52 8.23 16.01
C ARG A 123 13.48 9.71 15.65
N ALA A 124 12.29 10.28 15.49
CA ALA A 124 12.16 11.69 15.12
C ALA A 124 12.96 12.54 16.10
N GLU A 125 13.82 13.42 15.58
CA GLU A 125 14.68 14.29 16.39
C GLU A 125 13.78 15.33 17.07
N GLY A 126 13.26 15.00 18.25
CA GLY A 126 12.26 15.81 18.93
C GLY A 126 11.89 15.29 20.31
N ASN A 127 11.32 16.20 21.11
CA ASN A 127 11.04 16.01 22.53
C ASN A 127 9.80 15.13 22.82
N GLY A 128 9.31 14.36 21.84
CA GLY A 128 8.06 13.60 21.94
C GLY A 128 8.12 12.23 21.24
N PRO A 129 7.20 11.30 21.59
CA PRO A 129 7.13 9.99 20.99
C PRO A 129 6.51 10.13 19.58
N LYS A 130 7.32 10.46 18.59
CA LYS A 130 6.94 10.46 17.17
C LYS A 130 7.84 9.50 16.43
N ILE A 131 7.25 8.79 15.49
CA ILE A 131 7.96 7.81 14.66
C ILE A 131 7.86 8.30 13.23
N THR A 132 9.01 8.52 12.60
CA THR A 132 9.05 8.92 11.19
C THR A 132 8.87 7.70 10.32
N CYS A 133 7.98 7.80 9.34
CA CYS A 133 7.72 6.77 8.35
C CYS A 133 7.87 7.33 6.94
N GLN A 134 8.29 6.45 6.04
CA GLN A 134 8.30 6.69 4.61
C GLN A 134 7.03 6.09 4.01
N VAL A 135 6.19 6.93 3.42
CA VAL A 135 4.98 6.50 2.72
C VAL A 135 5.30 6.45 1.23
N ASN A 136 5.39 5.24 0.68
CA ASN A 136 5.51 4.98 -0.74
C ASN A 136 4.14 5.15 -1.41
N ILE A 137 4.12 5.85 -2.53
CA ILE A 137 2.91 6.18 -3.28
C ILE A 137 3.00 5.48 -4.64
N PHE A 138 2.03 4.62 -4.89
CA PHE A 138 1.84 3.91 -6.13
C PHE A 138 0.62 4.49 -6.84
N ALA A 139 0.73 4.69 -8.15
CA ALA A 139 -0.36 5.23 -8.95
C ALA A 139 -0.31 4.62 -10.35
N ARG A 140 -1.40 4.75 -11.12
CA ARG A 140 -1.39 4.35 -12.53
C ARG A 140 -0.60 5.36 -13.34
N PHE A 141 -0.01 4.91 -14.45
CA PHE A 141 0.78 5.79 -15.31
C PHE A 141 -0.03 6.99 -15.85
N GLU A 142 -1.32 6.78 -16.14
CA GLU A 142 -2.25 7.83 -16.56
C GLU A 142 -2.44 8.93 -15.48
N ASP A 143 -2.48 8.51 -14.22
CA ASP A 143 -2.73 9.40 -13.08
C ASP A 143 -1.47 10.06 -12.52
N PHE A 144 -0.27 9.62 -12.93
CA PHE A 144 1.01 10.13 -12.41
C PHE A 144 1.10 11.66 -12.44
N THR A 145 0.68 12.28 -13.55
CA THR A 145 0.71 13.74 -13.71
C THR A 145 -0.26 14.42 -12.74
N SER A 146 -1.48 13.89 -12.63
CA SER A 146 -2.53 14.40 -11.75
C SER A 146 -2.11 14.29 -10.28
N VAL A 147 -1.67 13.11 -9.87
CA VAL A 147 -1.20 12.81 -8.50
C VAL A 147 0.00 13.66 -8.12
N LYS A 148 1.01 13.78 -9.00
CA LYS A 148 2.19 14.63 -8.75
C LYS A 148 1.79 16.09 -8.57
N SER A 149 0.86 16.59 -9.39
CA SER A 149 0.35 17.95 -9.26
C SER A 149 -0.42 18.15 -7.96
N ALA A 150 -1.34 17.24 -7.62
CA ALA A 150 -2.12 17.28 -6.39
C ALA A 150 -1.24 17.29 -5.13
N ILE A 151 -0.22 16.42 -5.08
CA ILE A 151 0.72 16.36 -3.96
C ILE A 151 1.56 17.64 -3.88
N SER A 152 2.02 18.16 -5.03
CA SER A 152 2.78 19.41 -5.07
C SER A 152 1.94 20.62 -4.65
N GLN A 153 0.67 20.68 -5.03
CA GLN A 153 -0.29 21.71 -4.63
C GLN A 153 -0.61 21.67 -3.13
N SER A 154 -0.61 20.48 -2.53
CA SER A 154 -0.81 20.32 -1.08
C SER A 154 0.39 20.78 -0.23
N GLY A 155 1.51 21.12 -0.87
CA GLY A 155 2.74 21.55 -0.20
C GLY A 155 3.57 20.40 0.40
N LEU A 156 3.28 19.16 0.00
CA LEU A 156 4.08 18.00 0.39
C LEU A 156 5.28 17.82 -0.53
N HIS A 157 6.42 17.45 0.05
CA HIS A 157 7.65 17.16 -0.69
C HIS A 157 7.65 15.71 -1.19
N LEU A 158 7.17 15.50 -2.40
CA LEU A 158 7.22 14.20 -3.08
C LEU A 158 8.61 13.92 -3.63
N VAL A 159 9.26 12.87 -3.14
CA VAL A 159 10.51 12.36 -3.73
C VAL A 159 10.16 11.32 -4.78
N VAL A 160 10.21 11.72 -6.05
CA VAL A 160 9.96 10.84 -7.19
C VAL A 160 11.15 9.89 -7.36
N LYS A 161 10.89 8.57 -7.35
CA LYS A 161 11.92 7.58 -7.70
C LYS A 161 11.89 7.36 -9.20
N GLU A 162 12.64 8.16 -9.94
CA GLU A 162 13.01 7.76 -11.30
C GLU A 162 14.01 6.61 -11.20
N LYS A 163 13.69 5.46 -11.80
CA LYS A 163 14.72 4.46 -12.09
C LYS A 163 15.74 5.15 -12.99
N LYS A 164 16.91 5.51 -12.45
CA LYS A 164 18.09 5.62 -13.30
C LYS A 164 18.30 4.24 -13.89
N ALA A 165 18.01 4.09 -15.18
CA ALA A 165 18.50 2.97 -15.95
C ALA A 165 20.03 3.00 -15.80
N GLU A 166 20.56 1.98 -15.14
CA GLU A 166 21.99 1.77 -15.01
C GLU A 166 22.49 1.36 -16.41
N GLU A 167 22.83 2.35 -17.24
CA GLU A 167 23.52 2.14 -18.50
C GLU A 167 24.92 1.61 -18.19
N GLY A 168 25.09 0.31 -18.41
CA GLY A 168 26.38 -0.34 -18.37
C GLY A 168 27.33 0.30 -19.37
N ARG A 169 28.50 0.71 -18.89
CA ARG A 169 29.69 0.87 -19.71
C ARG A 169 30.82 0.07 -19.07
N GLN A 170 30.78 -1.24 -19.31
CA GLN A 170 31.93 -2.11 -19.13
C GLN A 170 32.88 -1.87 -20.30
N GLU A 171 33.82 -0.94 -20.11
CA GLU A 171 35.02 -0.80 -20.93
C GLU A 171 36.20 -1.42 -20.18
N ARG A 172 36.83 -2.43 -20.79
CA ARG A 172 38.27 -2.45 -21.07
C ARG A 172 38.65 -3.74 -21.78
N GLY A 173 39.12 -3.58 -23.02
CA GLY A 173 40.01 -4.53 -23.68
C GLY A 173 41.46 -4.30 -23.27
#